data_AF-A0A4Q9GT05-F1
#
_entry.id   AF-A0A4Q9GT05-F1
#
_cell.length_a   1.000
_cell.length_b   1.000
_cell.length_c   1.000
_cell.angle_alpha   90.00
_cell.angle_beta   90.00
_cell.angle_gamma   90.00
#
_symmetry.space_group_name_H-M   'P 1'
#
loop_
_entity.id
_entity.type
_entity.pdbx_description
1 polymer ?
#
loop_
_entity_poly.entity_id
_entity_poly.type
_entity_poly.pdbx_seq_one_letter_code
_entity_poly.pdbx_strand_id
1 'polypeptide(L)'
;MSKFLYMGVNVSFAEKNIWIYGVLAVVIPAVYAVIVLGQVGSTPVEEIEYVIPLITAIAAAIVLAIIGNIIVAIASPKGAGINDERDRGISRTGELVGYYSLSAGVLVALGLVMAEAPHFWVAQTIYAAFILSAILSTIIKIVAYRRAA
;
A
#
# COMPACT_ATOMS: atom_id res chain seq x y z
N MET A 1 23.78 -12.30 -5.77
CA MET A 1 22.51 -12.67 -6.45
C MET A 1 21.41 -12.73 -5.40
N SER A 2 20.48 -11.77 -5.44
CA SER A 2 19.54 -11.51 -4.36
C SER A 2 18.50 -12.63 -4.21
N LYS A 3 18.22 -13.01 -2.95
CA LYS A 3 17.16 -13.96 -2.54
C LYS A 3 15.78 -13.67 -3.17
N PHE A 4 15.57 -12.46 -3.67
CA PHE A 4 14.36 -12.01 -4.37
C PHE A 4 14.07 -12.82 -5.65
N LEU A 5 15.10 -13.33 -6.34
CA LEU A 5 14.94 -14.12 -7.57
C LEU A 5 14.68 -15.63 -7.31
N TYR A 6 14.90 -16.14 -6.10
CA TYR A 6 14.60 -17.54 -5.72
C TYR A 6 13.13 -17.77 -5.32
N MET A 7 12.28 -16.74 -5.38
CA MET A 7 10.82 -16.85 -5.28
C MET A 7 10.15 -17.55 -6.48
N GLY A 8 10.96 -18.14 -7.38
CA GLY A 8 10.53 -18.63 -8.69
C GLY A 8 9.84 -19.99 -8.72
N VAL A 9 10.00 -20.86 -7.71
CA VAL A 9 9.54 -22.27 -7.84
C VAL A 9 8.30 -22.62 -7.00
N ASN A 10 8.08 -22.01 -5.82
CA ASN A 10 7.01 -22.43 -4.88
C ASN A 10 5.99 -21.33 -4.48
N VAL A 11 6.06 -20.12 -5.02
CA VAL A 11 5.16 -19.02 -4.63
C VAL A 11 4.08 -18.80 -5.70
N SER A 12 2.81 -18.74 -5.27
CA SER A 12 1.67 -18.61 -6.19
C SER A 12 1.65 -17.25 -6.90
N PHE A 13 0.98 -17.17 -8.06
CA PHE A 13 0.79 -15.91 -8.79
C PHE A 13 0.16 -14.82 -7.92
N ALA A 14 -0.85 -15.19 -7.12
CA ALA A 14 -1.54 -14.29 -6.21
C ALA A 14 -0.60 -13.79 -5.10
N GLU A 15 0.22 -14.66 -4.51
CA GLU A 15 1.18 -14.28 -3.47
C GLU A 15 2.28 -13.34 -4.03
N LYS A 16 2.79 -13.59 -5.25
CA LYS A 16 3.75 -12.68 -5.91
C LYS A 16 3.19 -11.27 -6.07
N ASN A 17 1.93 -11.16 -6.51
CA ASN A 17 1.27 -9.85 -6.64
C ASN A 17 1.13 -9.17 -5.28
N ILE A 18 0.71 -9.88 -4.24
CA ILE A 18 0.59 -9.32 -2.88
C ILE A 18 1.92 -8.76 -2.40
N TRP A 19 3.04 -9.46 -2.64
CA TRP A 19 4.36 -8.94 -2.29
C TRP A 19 4.72 -7.66 -3.05
N ILE A 20 4.41 -7.58 -4.34
CA ILE A 20 4.62 -6.35 -5.12
C ILE A 20 3.83 -5.19 -4.52
N TYR A 21 2.53 -5.37 -4.28
CA TYR A 21 1.69 -4.36 -3.65
C TYR A 21 2.24 -3.95 -2.27
N GLY A 22 2.65 -4.93 -1.45
CA GLY A 22 3.23 -4.69 -0.13
C GLY A 22 4.51 -3.86 -0.16
N VAL A 23 5.42 -4.17 -1.07
CA VAL A 23 6.67 -3.40 -1.23
C VAL A 23 6.37 -1.97 -1.67
N LEU A 24 5.50 -1.78 -2.66
CA LEU A 24 5.12 -0.45 -3.15
C LEU A 24 4.42 0.37 -2.06
N ALA A 25 3.56 -0.26 -1.27
CA ALA A 25 2.86 0.36 -0.13
C ALA A 25 3.79 0.81 1.00
N VAL A 26 5.06 0.37 1.01
CA VAL A 26 6.06 0.83 1.99
C VAL A 26 7.04 1.81 1.34
N VAL A 27 7.61 1.45 0.20
CA VAL A 27 8.72 2.20 -0.42
C VAL A 27 8.26 3.57 -0.90
N ILE A 28 7.13 3.67 -1.60
CA ILE A 28 6.67 4.94 -2.18
C ILE A 28 6.28 5.93 -1.08
N PRO A 29 5.48 5.54 -0.07
CA PRO A 29 5.21 6.39 1.07
C PRO A 29 6.46 6.81 1.85
N ALA A 30 7.45 5.92 2.00
CA ALA A 30 8.69 6.27 2.68
C ALA A 30 9.47 7.35 1.93
N VAL A 31 9.58 7.25 0.60
CA VAL A 31 10.21 8.28 -0.25
C VAL A 31 9.44 9.60 -0.14
N TYR A 32 8.11 9.55 -0.27
CA TYR A 32 7.27 10.73 -0.10
C TYR A 32 7.45 11.38 1.28
N ALA A 33 7.46 10.59 2.35
CA ALA A 33 7.62 11.07 3.72
C ALA A 33 8.97 11.74 3.93
N VAL A 34 10.07 11.18 3.40
CA VAL A 34 11.39 11.82 3.44
C VAL A 34 11.38 13.17 2.73
N ILE A 35 10.73 13.27 1.56
CA ILE A 35 10.68 14.50 0.77
C ILE A 35 9.82 15.57 1.46
N VAL A 36 8.64 15.21 1.95
CA VAL A 36 7.63 16.17 2.45
C VAL A 36 7.72 16.34 3.96
N LEU A 37 7.62 15.26 4.74
CA LEU A 37 7.65 15.33 6.20
C LEU A 37 9.03 15.72 6.73
N GLY A 38 10.10 15.48 5.96
CA GLY A 38 11.45 15.96 6.28
C GLY A 38 11.57 17.48 6.40
N GLN A 39 10.62 18.25 5.84
CA GLN A 39 10.62 19.72 5.87
C GLN A 39 9.95 20.30 7.12
N VAL A 40 9.18 19.53 7.89
CA VAL A 40 8.36 20.02 9.03
C VAL A 40 9.21 20.66 10.14
N GLY A 41 10.50 20.32 10.23
CA GLY A 41 11.42 20.93 11.21
C GLY A 41 12.01 22.27 10.78
N SER A 42 11.94 22.61 9.49
CA SER A 42 12.60 23.78 8.88
C SER A 42 11.64 24.76 8.23
N THR A 43 10.43 24.32 7.90
CA THR A 43 9.46 25.06 7.10
C THR A 43 8.08 24.97 7.78
N PRO A 44 7.36 26.09 7.95
CA PRO A 44 5.99 26.08 8.43
C PRO A 44 5.10 25.16 7.58
N VAL A 45 4.22 24.38 8.20
CA VAL A 45 3.44 23.35 7.50
C VAL A 45 2.48 23.91 6.46
N GLU A 46 2.12 25.19 6.58
CA GLU A 46 1.28 25.94 5.65
C GLU A 46 2.00 26.29 4.35
N GLU A 47 3.34 26.32 4.36
CA GLU A 47 4.17 26.67 3.21
C GLU A 47 4.73 25.43 2.49
N ILE A 48 4.59 24.23 3.09
CA ILE A 48 5.07 23.00 2.48
C ILE A 48 4.18 22.63 1.29
N GLU A 49 4.75 22.63 0.09
CA GLU A 49 4.06 22.22 -1.15
C GLU A 49 3.92 20.69 -1.25
N TYR A 50 2.99 20.11 -0.49
CA TYR A 50 2.78 18.66 -0.45
C TYR A 50 1.92 18.09 -1.59
N VAL A 51 1.13 18.93 -2.27
CA VAL A 51 0.08 18.48 -3.21
C VAL A 51 0.67 17.72 -4.41
N ILE A 52 1.64 18.32 -5.11
CA ILE A 52 2.27 17.71 -6.28
C ILE A 52 3.05 16.44 -5.90
N PRO A 53 3.91 16.44 -4.84
CA PRO A 53 4.53 15.21 -4.36
C PRO A 53 3.53 14.11 -4.00
N LEU A 54 2.42 14.45 -3.35
CA LEU A 54 1.40 13.48 -2.93
C LEU A 54 0.70 12.84 -4.12
N ILE A 55 0.24 13.64 -5.08
CA ILE A 55 -0.36 13.16 -6.33
C ILE A 55 0.63 12.28 -7.09
N THR A 56 1.90 12.71 -7.16
CA THR A 56 2.96 11.95 -7.83
C THR A 56 3.19 10.60 -7.14
N ALA A 57 3.21 10.55 -5.81
CA ALA A 57 3.36 9.31 -5.05
C ALA A 57 2.19 8.35 -5.30
N ILE A 58 0.95 8.86 -5.29
CA ILE A 58 -0.25 8.07 -5.57
C ILE A 58 -0.22 7.53 -7.01
N ALA A 59 0.06 8.40 -7.99
CA ALA A 59 0.14 8.01 -9.39
C ALA A 59 1.26 6.98 -9.63
N ALA A 60 2.44 7.19 -9.05
CA ALA A 60 3.55 6.25 -9.13
C ALA A 60 3.19 4.89 -8.52
N ALA A 61 2.50 4.86 -7.38
CA ALA A 61 2.07 3.61 -6.76
C ALA A 61 1.10 2.83 -7.66
N ILE A 62 0.13 3.51 -8.27
CA ILE A 62 -0.83 2.89 -9.20
C ILE A 62 -0.09 2.35 -10.43
N VAL A 63 0.73 3.17 -11.09
CA VAL A 63 1.45 2.80 -12.31
C VAL A 63 2.42 1.65 -12.05
N LEU A 64 3.22 1.71 -10.99
CA LEU A 64 4.18 0.66 -10.65
C LEU A 64 3.48 -0.65 -10.24
N ALA A 65 2.32 -0.57 -9.59
CA ALA A 65 1.54 -1.76 -9.27
C ALA A 65 1.00 -2.44 -10.53
N ILE A 66 0.49 -1.65 -11.50
CA ILE A 66 0.04 -2.16 -12.80
C ILE A 66 1.21 -2.81 -13.54
N ILE A 67 2.35 -2.12 -13.66
CA ILE A 67 3.54 -2.65 -14.33
C ILE A 67 4.01 -3.93 -13.64
N GLY A 68 4.06 -3.95 -12.31
CA GLY A 68 4.44 -5.13 -11.54
C GLY A 68 3.53 -6.32 -11.80
N ASN A 69 2.21 -6.11 -11.83
CA ASN A 69 1.25 -7.16 -12.15
C ASN A 69 1.45 -7.72 -13.56
N ILE A 70 1.66 -6.86 -14.56
CA ILE A 70 1.94 -7.26 -15.95
C ILE A 70 3.22 -8.09 -16.02
N ILE A 71 4.30 -7.66 -15.34
CA ILE A 71 5.57 -8.39 -15.30
C ILE A 71 5.37 -9.78 -14.70
N VAL A 72 4.62 -9.92 -13.61
CA VAL A 72 4.33 -11.23 -13.00
C VAL A 72 3.49 -12.09 -13.93
N ALA A 73 2.52 -11.52 -14.65
CA ALA A 73 1.69 -12.26 -15.61
C ALA A 73 2.53 -12.82 -16.77
N ILE A 74 3.47 -12.04 -17.28
CA ILE A 74 4.41 -12.48 -18.33
C ILE A 74 5.37 -13.55 -17.79
N ALA A 75 5.90 -13.38 -16.58
CA ALA A 75 6.89 -14.28 -16.00
C ALA A 75 6.32 -15.58 -15.39
N SER A 76 5.02 -15.62 -15.10
CA SER A 76 4.35 -16.79 -14.50
C SER A 76 2.95 -16.98 -15.10
N PRO A 77 2.88 -17.37 -16.40
CA PRO A 77 1.60 -17.51 -17.10
C PRO A 77 0.76 -18.67 -16.55
N LYS A 78 1.38 -19.70 -15.97
CA LYS A 78 0.68 -20.80 -15.29
C LYS A 78 0.04 -20.27 -14.00
N GLY A 79 -1.29 -20.15 -13.98
CA GLY A 79 -2.06 -19.60 -12.85
C GLY A 79 -2.53 -18.16 -13.05
N ALA A 80 -2.12 -17.48 -14.12
CA ALA A 80 -2.68 -16.17 -14.47
C ALA A 80 -4.18 -16.33 -14.80
N GLY A 81 -5.04 -15.63 -14.05
CA GLY A 81 -6.50 -15.69 -14.22
C GLY A 81 -7.21 -16.84 -13.49
N ILE A 82 -6.47 -17.75 -12.84
CA ILE A 82 -7.06 -18.81 -12.02
C ILE A 82 -7.17 -18.27 -10.58
N ASN A 83 -8.33 -17.69 -10.25
CA ASN A 83 -8.66 -17.32 -8.88
C ASN A 83 -9.48 -18.44 -8.24
N ASP A 84 -8.82 -19.27 -7.44
CA ASP A 84 -9.49 -20.31 -6.65
C ASP A 84 -10.39 -19.67 -5.58
N GLU A 85 -11.42 -20.40 -5.13
CA GLU A 85 -12.31 -19.93 -4.04
C GLU A 85 -11.50 -19.58 -2.78
N ARG A 86 -10.40 -20.30 -2.56
CA ARG A 86 -9.43 -20.04 -1.48
C ARG A 86 -8.83 -18.63 -1.58
N ASP A 87 -8.37 -18.24 -2.76
CA ASP A 87 -7.69 -16.96 -2.96
C ASP A 87 -8.68 -15.78 -2.79
N ARG A 88 -9.95 -16.00 -3.15
CA ARG A 88 -11.05 -15.06 -2.86
C ARG A 88 -11.30 -14.91 -1.36
N GLY A 89 -11.29 -16.00 -0.60
CA GLY A 89 -11.43 -15.97 0.86
C GLY A 89 -10.32 -15.15 1.52
N ILE A 90 -9.06 -15.42 1.13
CA ILE A 90 -7.89 -14.69 1.63
C ILE A 90 -7.97 -13.20 1.28
N SER A 91 -8.36 -12.86 0.03
CA SER A 91 -8.49 -11.45 -0.36
C SER A 91 -9.52 -10.71 0.47
N ARG A 92 -10.70 -11.31 0.69
CA ARG A 92 -11.79 -10.72 1.48
C ARG A 92 -11.35 -10.42 2.92
N THR A 93 -10.69 -11.35 3.59
CA THR A 93 -10.23 -11.12 4.97
C THR A 93 -9.22 -9.98 5.03
N GLY A 94 -8.26 -9.95 4.11
CA GLY A 94 -7.30 -8.84 4.04
C GLY A 94 -7.96 -7.49 3.72
N GLU A 95 -8.96 -7.48 2.85
CA GLU A 95 -9.72 -6.26 2.50
C GLU A 95 -10.55 -5.75 3.67
N LEU A 96 -11.19 -6.64 4.44
CA LEU A 96 -11.95 -6.26 5.64
C LEU A 96 -11.06 -5.59 6.71
N VAL A 97 -9.89 -6.18 7.00
CA VAL A 97 -8.94 -5.59 7.95
C VAL A 97 -8.43 -4.24 7.45
N GLY A 98 -8.10 -4.15 6.16
CA GLY A 98 -7.71 -2.90 5.52
C GLY A 98 -8.81 -1.83 5.61
N TYR A 99 -10.06 -2.21 5.34
CA TYR A 99 -11.21 -1.32 5.41
C TYR A 99 -11.40 -0.75 6.82
N TYR A 100 -11.41 -1.58 7.86
CA TYR A 100 -11.55 -1.10 9.24
C TYR A 100 -10.40 -0.18 9.66
N SER A 101 -9.18 -0.48 9.24
CA SER A 101 -8.03 0.40 9.49
C SER A 101 -8.18 1.75 8.79
N LEU A 102 -8.62 1.77 7.53
CA LEU A 102 -8.88 3.01 6.79
C LEU A 102 -10.01 3.81 7.44
N SER A 103 -11.11 3.17 7.81
CA SER A 103 -12.23 3.81 8.50
C SER A 103 -11.80 4.49 9.79
N ALA A 104 -10.96 3.83 10.60
CA ALA A 104 -10.41 4.44 11.81
C ALA A 104 -9.56 5.69 11.49
N GLY A 105 -8.70 5.62 10.49
CA GLY A 105 -7.90 6.77 10.07
C GLY A 105 -8.73 7.93 9.49
N VAL A 106 -9.82 7.64 8.78
CA VAL A 106 -10.77 8.67 8.31
C VAL A 106 -11.47 9.36 9.48
N LEU A 107 -11.82 8.63 10.55
CA LEU A 107 -12.36 9.24 11.77
C LEU A 107 -11.36 10.19 12.44
N VAL A 108 -10.07 9.84 12.44
CA VAL A 108 -9.01 10.75 12.92
C VAL A 108 -8.91 12.00 12.03
N ALA A 109 -8.94 11.83 10.71
CA ALA A 109 -8.93 12.96 9.78
C ALA A 109 -10.14 13.89 9.95
N LEU A 110 -11.33 13.32 10.22
CA LEU A 110 -12.52 14.10 10.52
C LEU A 110 -12.36 14.90 11.82
N GLY A 111 -11.76 14.31 12.85
CA GLY A 111 -11.41 15.01 14.07
C GLY A 111 -10.45 16.18 13.84
N LEU A 112 -9.46 16.01 12.96
CA LEU A 112 -8.55 17.10 12.55
C LEU A 112 -9.28 18.24 11.84
N VAL A 113 -10.24 17.92 10.96
CA VAL A 113 -11.09 18.93 10.30
C VAL A 113 -11.93 19.69 11.33
N MET A 114 -12.56 18.99 12.28
CA MET A 114 -13.35 19.61 13.35
C MET A 114 -12.50 20.48 14.29
N ALA A 115 -11.21 20.17 14.42
CA ALA A 115 -10.25 20.96 15.18
C ALA A 115 -9.61 22.11 14.37
N GLU A 116 -10.08 22.36 13.15
CA GLU A 116 -9.53 23.37 12.23
C GLU A 116 -8.01 23.21 12.02
N ALA A 117 -7.53 21.97 12.04
CA ALA A 117 -6.12 21.68 11.85
C ALA A 117 -5.65 22.08 10.44
N PRO A 118 -4.36 22.44 10.26
CA PRO A 118 -3.81 22.74 8.94
C PRO A 118 -4.13 21.65 7.92
N HIS A 119 -4.56 22.04 6.72
CA HIS A 119 -4.93 21.11 5.65
C HIS A 119 -3.83 20.08 5.36
N PHE A 120 -2.56 20.47 5.56
CA PHE A 120 -1.41 19.58 5.53
C PHE A 120 -1.64 18.32 6.37
N TRP A 121 -1.96 18.46 7.66
CA TRP A 121 -2.14 17.32 8.57
C TRP A 121 -3.33 16.47 8.21
N VAL A 122 -4.43 17.08 7.77
CA VAL A 122 -5.60 16.35 7.28
C VAL A 122 -5.22 15.45 6.10
N ALA A 123 -4.49 15.99 5.11
CA ALA A 123 -4.02 15.24 3.96
C ALA A 123 -3.04 14.12 4.35
N GLN A 124 -2.06 14.40 5.22
CA GLN A 124 -1.10 13.40 5.68
C GLN A 124 -1.78 12.27 6.46
N THR A 125 -2.77 12.57 7.30
CA THR A 125 -3.53 11.56 8.05
C THR A 125 -4.34 10.67 7.13
N ILE A 126 -5.03 11.23 6.13
CA ILE A 126 -5.76 10.42 5.14
C ILE A 126 -4.79 9.52 4.38
N TYR A 127 -3.68 10.08 3.89
CA TYR A 127 -2.69 9.29 3.16
C TYR A 127 -2.09 8.18 4.04
N ALA A 128 -1.74 8.49 5.29
CA ALA A 128 -1.26 7.50 6.27
C ALA A 128 -2.29 6.40 6.53
N ALA A 129 -3.58 6.72 6.58
CA ALA A 129 -4.64 5.72 6.74
C ALA A 129 -4.72 4.75 5.55
N PHE A 130 -4.57 5.25 4.31
CA PHE A 130 -4.48 4.41 3.12
C PHE A 130 -3.25 3.50 3.15
N ILE A 131 -2.10 4.04 3.56
CA ILE A 131 -0.85 3.28 3.67
C ILE A 131 -0.98 2.16 4.70
N LEU A 132 -1.47 2.48 5.90
CA LEU A 132 -1.67 1.52 6.97
C LEU A 132 -2.65 0.42 6.56
N SER A 133 -3.76 0.81 5.92
CA SER A 133 -4.74 -0.12 5.36
C SER A 133 -4.09 -1.10 4.37
N ALA A 134 -3.29 -0.59 3.43
CA ALA A 134 -2.60 -1.41 2.44
C ALA A 134 -1.57 -2.36 3.07
N ILE A 135 -0.78 -1.89 4.04
CA ILE A 135 0.20 -2.70 4.76
C ILE A 135 -0.49 -3.82 5.55
N LEU A 136 -1.51 -3.49 6.34
CA LEU A 136 -2.24 -4.49 7.13
C LEU A 136 -2.94 -5.51 6.24
N SER A 137 -3.59 -5.06 5.17
CA SER A 137 -4.22 -5.95 4.18
C SER A 137 -3.20 -6.92 3.59
N THR A 138 -2.03 -6.42 3.21
CA THR A 138 -0.93 -7.22 2.65
C THR A 138 -0.41 -8.25 3.66
N ILE A 139 -0.12 -7.82 4.90
CA ILE A 139 0.39 -8.71 5.95
C ILE A 139 -0.58 -9.86 6.21
N ILE A 140 -1.88 -9.55 6.36
CA ILE A 140 -2.91 -10.56 6.60
C ILE A 140 -2.97 -11.56 5.45
N LYS A 141 -2.93 -11.09 4.19
CA LYS A 141 -2.94 -11.96 3.02
C LYS A 141 -1.70 -12.87 3.01
N ILE A 142 -0.49 -12.34 3.23
CA ILE A 142 0.75 -13.13 3.26
C ILE A 142 0.72 -14.19 4.38
N VAL A 143 0.29 -13.81 5.59
CA VAL A 143 0.20 -14.75 6.71
C VAL A 143 -0.81 -15.86 6.41
N ALA A 144 -1.95 -15.54 5.78
CA ALA A 144 -2.94 -16.52 5.37
C ALA A 144 -2.39 -17.50 4.32
N TYR A 145 -1.66 -17.02 3.30
CA TYR A 145 -0.99 -17.89 2.33
C TYR A 145 0.02 -18.83 3.00
N ARG A 146 0.80 -18.35 3.97
CA ARG A 146 1.79 -19.17 4.68
C ARG A 146 1.19 -20.21 5.63
N ARG A 147 0.01 -19.95 6.19
CA ARG A 147 -0.70 -20.92 7.05
C ARG A 147 -1.43 -21.99 6.26
N ALA A 148 -1.73 -21.72 4.99
CA ALA A 148 -2.43 -22.61 4.08
C ALA A 148 -1.50 -23.41 3.16
N ALA A 149 -0.19 -23.21 3.25
CA ALA A 149 0.87 -23.94 2.56
C ALA A 149 1.46 -25.02 3.47
#